data_AF-A0A932DAC3-F1
#
_entry.id   AF-A0A932DAC3-F1
#
_cell.length_a   1.000
_cell.length_b   1.000
_cell.length_c   1.000
_cell.angle_alpha   90.00
_cell.angle_beta   90.00
_cell.angle_gamma   90.00
#
_symmetry.space_group_name_H-M   'P 1'
#
loop_
_entity.id
_entity.type
_entity.pdbx_description
1 polymer ?
#
loop_
_entity_poly.entity_id
_entity_poly.type
_entity_poly.pdbx_seq_one_letter_code
_entity_poly.pdbx_strand_id
1 'polypeptide(L)'
;MLPKSFIGLIAAGLVVLAVLGFGFVLLGPGTRPTVPPLPNPNGYDDFLRARKVLSGYTMDLASPEVPLDKLRAFVAANQRTLELIRLGLSRECRVPSYSPTNLLPGVWGFSKLYPLSLTLMAEGRVAEIEGRRTDAVNSYLDGVRFGHECGRGGVIMEKLAATAIERGALARLLDVEPELGTNGCQRIIYCSVQKLNDIKPPPGYTWYLASERKIGFGRSAFAAILVPTGSW
;
A
#
# COMPACT_ATOMS: atom_id res chain seq x y z
N MET A 1 -35.40 -25.08 38.96
CA MET A 1 -36.01 -23.74 38.89
C MET A 1 -34.89 -22.71 39.02
N LEU A 2 -34.71 -21.83 38.03
CA LEU A 2 -33.68 -20.80 38.10
C LEU A 2 -34.06 -19.74 39.15
N PRO A 3 -33.11 -19.25 39.97
CA PRO A 3 -33.41 -18.26 41.00
C PRO A 3 -33.88 -16.95 40.35
N LYS A 4 -34.88 -16.30 40.95
CA LYS A 4 -35.50 -15.07 40.41
C LYS A 4 -34.49 -13.93 40.17
N SER A 5 -33.41 -13.89 40.95
CA SER A 5 -32.28 -12.97 40.76
C SER A 5 -31.51 -13.20 39.46
N PHE A 6 -31.41 -14.45 39.01
CA PHE A 6 -30.73 -14.82 37.77
C PHE A 6 -31.57 -14.48 36.53
N ILE A 7 -32.90 -14.64 36.62
CA ILE A 7 -33.83 -14.20 35.57
C ILE A 7 -33.77 -12.67 35.40
N GLY A 8 -33.68 -11.92 36.50
CA GLY A 8 -33.53 -10.46 36.48
C GLY A 8 -32.24 -10.00 35.81
N LEU A 9 -31.12 -10.68 36.06
CA LEU A 9 -29.83 -10.37 35.43
C LEU A 9 -29.84 -10.63 33.92
N ILE A 10 -30.46 -11.72 33.48
CA ILE A 10 -30.60 -12.03 32.04
C ILE A 10 -31.45 -10.97 31.34
N ALA A 11 -32.58 -10.58 31.93
CA ALA A 11 -33.46 -9.55 31.36
C ALA A 11 -32.75 -8.19 31.26
N ALA A 12 -32.02 -7.78 32.30
CA ALA A 12 -31.24 -6.55 32.28
C ALA A 12 -30.14 -6.58 31.20
N GLY A 13 -29.45 -7.71 31.05
CA GLY A 13 -28.44 -7.90 30.00
C GLY A 13 -29.01 -7.78 28.59
N LEU A 14 -30.19 -8.38 28.35
CA LEU A 14 -30.88 -8.29 27.05
C LEU A 14 -31.32 -6.87 26.73
N VAL A 15 -31.80 -6.11 27.72
CA VAL A 15 -32.17 -4.70 27.54
C VAL A 15 -30.97 -3.85 27.18
N VAL A 16 -29.83 -4.03 27.87
CA VAL A 16 -28.59 -3.32 27.55
C VAL A 16 -28.13 -3.64 26.12
N LEU A 17 -28.15 -4.90 25.72
CA LEU A 17 -27.80 -5.30 24.35
C LEU A 17 -28.75 -4.71 23.31
N ALA A 18 -30.06 -4.66 23.60
CA ALA A 18 -31.04 -4.05 22.69
C ALA A 18 -30.82 -2.54 22.54
N VAL A 19 -30.55 -1.83 23.64
CA VAL A 19 -30.26 -0.39 23.61
C VAL A 19 -28.97 -0.09 22.86
N LEU A 20 -27.92 -0.88 23.08
CA LEU A 20 -26.64 -0.75 22.36
C LEU A 20 -26.81 -1.06 20.87
N GLY A 21 -27.54 -2.11 20.52
CA GLY A 21 -27.84 -2.46 19.13
C GLY A 21 -28.69 -1.39 18.43
N PHE A 22 -29.70 -0.86 19.10
CA PHE A 22 -30.56 0.20 18.56
C PHE A 22 -29.81 1.53 18.41
N GLY A 23 -28.97 1.89 19.38
CA GLY A 23 -28.06 3.03 19.29
C GLY A 23 -27.09 2.90 18.11
N PHE A 24 -26.53 1.71 17.88
CA PHE A 24 -25.67 1.45 16.73
C PHE A 24 -26.40 1.58 15.38
N VAL A 25 -27.68 1.20 15.31
CA VAL A 25 -28.49 1.32 14.08
C VAL A 25 -28.92 2.76 13.81
N LEU A 26 -29.29 3.53 14.84
CA LEU A 26 -29.77 4.91 14.69
C LEU A 26 -28.65 5.96 14.63
N LEU A 27 -27.58 5.77 15.39
CA LEU A 27 -26.43 6.68 15.47
C LEU A 27 -25.23 6.17 14.64
N GLY A 28 -25.34 4.96 14.07
CA GLY A 28 -24.37 4.46 13.10
C GLY A 28 -24.30 5.41 11.90
N PRO A 29 -23.11 5.56 11.29
CA PRO A 29 -22.89 6.55 10.23
C PRO A 29 -23.91 6.39 9.10
N GLY A 30 -24.87 7.31 9.04
CA GLY A 30 -26.06 7.29 8.17
C GLY A 30 -25.79 7.57 6.70
N THR A 31 -24.53 7.58 6.27
CA THR A 31 -24.17 7.68 4.86
C THR A 31 -23.25 6.52 4.53
N ARG A 32 -23.76 5.57 3.73
CA ARG A 32 -22.86 4.67 3.01
C ARG A 32 -21.92 5.58 2.21
N PRO A 33 -20.60 5.51 2.43
CA PRO A 33 -19.68 6.32 1.65
C PRO A 33 -19.98 6.09 0.17
N THR A 34 -20.32 7.16 -0.55
CA THR A 34 -20.56 7.08 -1.99
C THR A 34 -19.27 6.58 -2.61
N VAL A 35 -19.27 5.35 -3.13
CA VAL A 35 -18.08 4.78 -3.78
C VAL A 35 -17.86 5.57 -5.06
N PRO A 36 -16.75 6.33 -5.18
CA PRO A 36 -16.54 7.12 -6.38
C PRO A 36 -16.32 6.18 -7.59
N PRO A 37 -16.80 6.56 -8.78
CA PRO A 37 -16.81 5.68 -9.96
C PRO A 37 -15.39 5.25 -10.34
N LEU A 38 -15.25 4.08 -10.95
CA LEU A 38 -13.94 3.61 -11.40
C LEU A 38 -13.38 4.53 -12.50
N PRO A 39 -12.07 4.85 -12.46
CA PRO A 39 -11.41 5.57 -13.54
C PRO A 39 -11.55 4.80 -14.87
N ASN A 40 -11.55 5.53 -15.99
CA ASN A 40 -11.55 4.92 -17.32
C ASN A 40 -10.62 5.71 -18.26
N PRO A 41 -9.45 5.18 -18.65
CA PRO A 41 -8.92 3.85 -18.29
C PRO A 41 -8.46 3.75 -16.83
N ASN A 42 -8.57 2.56 -16.23
CA ASN A 42 -8.12 2.27 -14.86
C ASN A 42 -6.73 1.61 -14.87
N GLY A 43 -5.77 2.17 -14.14
CA GLY A 43 -4.43 1.56 -14.03
C GLY A 43 -4.44 0.20 -13.32
N TYR A 44 -5.46 -0.09 -12.49
CA TYR A 44 -5.61 -1.42 -11.88
C TYR A 44 -5.80 -2.53 -12.93
N ASP A 45 -6.46 -2.23 -14.05
CA ASP A 45 -6.65 -3.19 -15.14
C ASP A 45 -5.32 -3.50 -15.86
N ASP A 46 -4.41 -2.52 -15.92
CA ASP A 46 -3.05 -2.74 -16.42
C ASP A 46 -2.25 -3.66 -15.50
N PHE A 47 -2.39 -3.54 -14.17
CA PHE A 47 -1.77 -4.46 -13.22
C PHE A 47 -2.30 -5.89 -13.39
N LEU A 48 -3.61 -6.06 -13.59
CA LEU A 48 -4.19 -7.37 -13.87
C LEU A 48 -3.67 -7.95 -15.20
N ARG A 49 -3.49 -7.12 -16.24
CA ARG A 49 -2.86 -7.54 -17.50
C ARG A 49 -1.40 -7.91 -17.31
N ALA A 50 -0.62 -7.12 -16.58
CA ALA A 50 0.76 -7.42 -16.23
C ALA A 50 0.86 -8.78 -15.54
N ARG A 51 -0.05 -9.06 -14.59
CA ARG A 51 -0.08 -10.34 -13.88
C ARG A 51 -0.35 -11.54 -14.78
N LYS A 52 -1.14 -11.37 -15.85
CA LYS A 52 -1.44 -12.45 -16.81
C LYS A 52 -0.25 -12.80 -17.70
N VAL A 53 0.60 -11.83 -18.01
CA VAL A 53 1.77 -12.03 -18.89
C VAL A 53 3.07 -12.27 -18.12
N LEU A 54 3.05 -12.09 -16.79
CA LEU A 54 4.17 -12.41 -15.92
C LEU A 54 4.59 -13.89 -16.07
N SER A 55 5.86 -14.11 -16.34
CA SER A 55 6.49 -15.41 -16.47
C SER A 55 7.48 -15.69 -15.33
N GLY A 56 7.56 -16.95 -14.92
CA GLY A 56 8.48 -17.41 -13.87
C GLY A 56 7.92 -17.30 -12.44
N TYR A 57 8.62 -17.93 -11.51
CA TYR A 57 8.28 -17.94 -10.09
C TYR A 57 9.03 -16.84 -9.35
N THR A 58 8.30 -15.89 -8.76
CA THR A 58 8.90 -14.66 -8.23
C THR A 58 9.38 -14.78 -6.79
N MET A 59 8.89 -15.75 -6.00
CA MET A 59 9.27 -15.84 -4.58
C MET A 59 10.75 -16.15 -4.39
N ASP A 60 11.35 -16.90 -5.32
CA ASP A 60 12.78 -17.20 -5.29
C ASP A 60 13.63 -15.93 -5.41
N LEU A 61 13.09 -14.87 -6.01
CA LEU A 61 13.76 -13.58 -6.24
C LEU A 61 13.84 -12.70 -4.98
N ALA A 62 13.08 -13.04 -3.92
CA ALA A 62 13.10 -12.28 -2.68
C ALA A 62 14.43 -12.45 -1.91
N SER A 63 15.13 -13.58 -2.12
CA SER A 63 16.40 -13.85 -1.45
C SER A 63 17.51 -12.90 -1.93
N PRO A 64 18.33 -12.34 -1.02
CA PRO A 64 19.50 -11.54 -1.40
C PRO A 64 20.55 -12.36 -2.18
N GLU A 65 20.54 -13.69 -2.06
CA GLU A 65 21.56 -14.59 -2.63
C GLU A 65 21.29 -14.98 -4.09
N VAL A 66 20.20 -14.52 -4.71
CA VAL A 66 19.92 -14.87 -6.10
C VAL A 66 21.04 -14.39 -7.02
N PRO A 67 21.65 -15.29 -7.82
CA PRO A 67 22.69 -14.94 -8.78
C PRO A 67 22.23 -13.85 -9.77
N LEU A 68 23.13 -12.92 -10.08
CA LEU A 68 22.85 -11.81 -10.99
C LEU A 68 22.33 -12.28 -12.36
N ASP A 69 22.89 -13.35 -12.92
CA ASP A 69 22.47 -13.86 -14.23
C ASP A 69 21.04 -14.39 -14.22
N LYS A 70 20.59 -14.97 -13.08
CA LYS A 70 19.19 -15.36 -12.91
C LYS A 70 18.27 -14.15 -12.82
N LEU A 71 18.68 -13.09 -12.10
CA LEU A 71 17.91 -11.84 -12.02
C LEU A 71 17.80 -11.18 -13.41
N ARG A 72 18.91 -11.10 -14.16
CA ARG A 72 18.93 -10.57 -15.53
C ARG A 72 18.01 -11.35 -16.45
N ALA A 73 18.11 -12.69 -16.45
CA ALA A 73 17.27 -13.53 -17.28
C ALA A 73 15.78 -13.33 -16.95
N PHE A 74 15.44 -13.26 -15.67
CA PHE A 74 14.07 -13.01 -15.22
C PHE A 74 13.56 -11.63 -15.67
N VAL A 75 14.36 -10.57 -15.49
CA VAL A 75 14.00 -9.20 -15.89
C VAL A 75 13.87 -9.09 -17.41
N ALA A 76 14.78 -9.69 -18.16
CA ALA A 76 14.74 -9.72 -19.63
C ALA A 76 13.48 -10.45 -20.14
N ALA A 77 13.10 -11.56 -19.52
CA ALA A 77 11.89 -12.31 -19.89
C ALA A 77 10.59 -11.57 -19.54
N ASN A 78 10.63 -10.58 -18.64
CA ASN A 78 9.46 -9.89 -18.09
C ASN A 78 9.40 -8.39 -18.44
N GLN A 79 10.10 -7.94 -19.49
CA GLN A 79 10.05 -6.54 -19.95
C GLN A 79 8.61 -6.08 -20.22
N ARG A 80 7.81 -6.93 -20.88
CA ARG A 80 6.40 -6.61 -21.15
C ARG A 80 5.57 -6.45 -19.86
N THR A 81 5.89 -7.22 -18.83
CA THR A 81 5.26 -7.11 -17.52
C THR A 81 5.60 -5.75 -16.87
N LEU A 82 6.87 -5.36 -16.89
CA LEU A 82 7.36 -4.08 -16.36
C LEU A 82 6.74 -2.88 -17.07
N GLU A 83 6.62 -2.93 -18.40
CA GLU A 83 5.92 -1.91 -19.20
C GLU A 83 4.45 -1.73 -18.77
N LEU A 84 3.73 -2.84 -18.58
CA LEU A 84 2.32 -2.80 -18.17
C LEU A 84 2.16 -2.27 -16.73
N ILE A 85 3.09 -2.61 -15.83
CA ILE A 85 3.11 -2.03 -14.49
C ILE A 85 3.29 -0.52 -14.57
N ARG A 86 4.29 -0.02 -15.31
CA ARG A 86 4.52 1.41 -15.50
C ARG A 86 3.37 2.13 -16.20
N LEU A 87 2.70 1.47 -17.14
CA LEU A 87 1.47 1.97 -17.75
C LEU A 87 0.35 2.14 -16.72
N GLY A 88 0.16 1.16 -15.84
CA GLY A 88 -0.79 1.28 -14.73
C GLY A 88 -0.46 2.43 -13.79
N LEU A 89 0.82 2.60 -13.43
CA LEU A 89 1.30 3.71 -12.61
C LEU A 89 1.14 5.09 -13.28
N SER A 90 1.04 5.15 -14.60
CA SER A 90 0.78 6.40 -15.33
C SER A 90 -0.68 6.84 -15.31
N ARG A 91 -1.60 5.98 -14.84
CA ARG A 91 -3.05 6.20 -14.85
C ARG A 91 -3.59 6.29 -13.42
N GLU A 92 -4.78 6.88 -13.27
CA GLU A 92 -5.49 6.78 -12.00
C GLU A 92 -5.86 5.31 -11.75
N CYS A 93 -5.49 4.80 -10.57
CA CYS A 93 -5.79 3.43 -10.17
C CYS A 93 -6.94 3.41 -9.18
N ARG A 94 -7.86 2.45 -9.33
CA ARG A 94 -8.81 2.14 -8.27
C ARG A 94 -9.16 0.67 -8.29
N VAL A 95 -9.09 0.02 -7.14
CA VAL A 95 -9.56 -1.34 -6.97
C VAL A 95 -11.08 -1.36 -7.24
N PRO A 96 -11.57 -2.23 -8.14
CA PRO A 96 -13.00 -2.45 -8.35
C PRO A 96 -13.71 -2.78 -7.03
N SER A 97 -14.86 -2.15 -6.78
CA SER A 97 -15.55 -2.25 -5.50
C SER A 97 -15.99 -3.69 -5.17
N TYR A 98 -16.01 -3.99 -3.88
CA TYR A 98 -16.21 -5.32 -3.31
C TYR A 98 -17.65 -5.83 -3.47
N SER A 99 -17.82 -7.05 -4.01
CA SER A 99 -19.08 -7.80 -3.96
C SER A 99 -18.97 -8.96 -2.95
N PRO A 100 -19.99 -9.23 -2.10
CA PRO A 100 -20.01 -10.38 -1.19
C PRO A 100 -19.78 -11.73 -1.87
N THR A 101 -20.11 -11.86 -3.17
CA THR A 101 -19.84 -13.10 -3.94
C THR A 101 -18.36 -13.34 -4.24
N ASN A 102 -17.49 -12.35 -3.99
CA ASN A 102 -16.02 -12.43 -4.15
C ASN A 102 -15.27 -12.49 -2.80
N LEU A 103 -15.96 -12.85 -1.72
CA LEU A 103 -15.44 -13.00 -0.35
C LEU A 103 -14.20 -13.89 -0.27
N LEU A 104 -14.20 -15.05 -0.94
CA LEU A 104 -13.10 -16.00 -0.87
C LEU A 104 -11.87 -15.55 -1.71
N PRO A 105 -12.01 -15.02 -2.94
CA PRO A 105 -10.87 -14.46 -3.70
C PRO A 105 -10.22 -13.20 -3.09
N GLY A 106 -10.96 -12.38 -2.32
CA GLY A 106 -10.46 -11.14 -1.72
C GLY A 106 -9.42 -11.35 -0.61
N VAL A 107 -9.54 -12.44 0.16
CA VAL A 107 -8.54 -12.84 1.17
C VAL A 107 -7.17 -13.16 0.54
N TRP A 108 -7.16 -13.53 -0.74
CA TRP A 108 -5.96 -13.81 -1.54
C TRP A 108 -5.53 -12.62 -2.42
N GLY A 109 -6.09 -11.42 -2.23
CA GLY A 109 -5.71 -10.21 -2.97
C GLY A 109 -4.22 -9.90 -2.85
N PHE A 110 -3.64 -10.12 -1.66
CA PHE A 110 -2.20 -10.07 -1.41
C PHE A 110 -1.42 -10.97 -2.38
N SER A 111 -1.91 -12.17 -2.65
CA SER A 111 -1.23 -13.17 -3.47
C SER A 111 -1.18 -12.80 -4.96
N LYS A 112 -2.21 -12.11 -5.49
CA LYS A 112 -2.33 -11.93 -6.95
C LYS A 112 -1.34 -10.91 -7.51
N LEU A 113 -1.16 -9.78 -6.85
CA LEU A 113 -0.36 -8.66 -7.38
C LEU A 113 1.02 -8.52 -6.73
N TYR A 114 1.27 -9.16 -5.59
CA TYR A 114 2.58 -9.17 -4.94
C TYR A 114 3.75 -9.60 -5.86
N PRO A 115 3.60 -10.60 -6.76
CA PRO A 115 4.63 -10.94 -7.74
C PRO A 115 5.10 -9.77 -8.63
N LEU A 116 4.23 -8.80 -8.91
CA LEU A 116 4.60 -7.62 -9.71
C LEU A 116 5.55 -6.70 -8.94
N SER A 117 5.37 -6.57 -7.63
CA SER A 117 6.32 -5.85 -6.77
C SER A 117 7.68 -6.53 -6.75
N LEU A 118 7.71 -7.86 -6.63
CA LEU A 118 8.97 -8.61 -6.72
C LEU A 118 9.66 -8.42 -8.08
N THR A 119 8.88 -8.23 -9.15
CA THR A 119 9.42 -7.97 -10.49
C THR A 119 10.11 -6.60 -10.57
N LEU A 120 9.49 -5.55 -10.02
CA LEU A 120 10.11 -4.22 -9.90
C LEU A 120 11.35 -4.24 -9.02
N MET A 121 11.31 -4.96 -7.89
CA MET A 121 12.47 -5.12 -7.02
C MET A 121 13.59 -5.91 -7.70
N ALA A 122 13.28 -6.93 -8.50
CA ALA A 122 14.28 -7.67 -9.26
C ALA A 122 14.98 -6.77 -10.30
N GLU A 123 14.23 -5.92 -11.02
CA GLU A 123 14.79 -4.93 -11.94
C GLU A 123 15.69 -3.93 -11.20
N GLY A 124 15.23 -3.43 -10.05
CA GLY A 124 16.03 -2.53 -9.21
C GLY A 124 17.34 -3.17 -8.74
N ARG A 125 17.30 -4.44 -8.33
CA ARG A 125 18.48 -5.20 -7.92
C ARG A 125 19.47 -5.43 -9.05
N VAL A 126 19.00 -5.72 -10.26
CA VAL A 126 19.90 -5.84 -11.44
C VAL A 126 20.62 -4.52 -11.65
N ALA A 127 19.88 -3.40 -11.67
CA ALA A 127 20.46 -2.08 -11.84
C ALA A 127 21.44 -1.71 -10.71
N GLU A 128 21.12 -2.06 -9.46
CA GLU A 128 21.97 -1.84 -8.29
C GLU A 128 23.32 -2.58 -8.41
N ILE A 129 23.28 -3.89 -8.67
CA ILE A 129 24.47 -4.73 -8.79
C ILE A 129 25.33 -4.30 -10.00
N GLU A 130 24.71 -3.80 -11.07
CA GLU A 130 25.39 -3.27 -12.26
C GLU A 130 25.91 -1.83 -12.10
N GLY A 131 25.68 -1.19 -10.95
CA GLY A 131 26.09 0.19 -10.69
C GLY A 131 25.23 1.25 -11.40
N ARG A 132 24.12 0.87 -12.03
CA ARG A 132 23.11 1.77 -12.64
C ARG A 132 22.17 2.34 -11.57
N ARG A 133 22.73 3.10 -10.64
CA ARG A 133 22.06 3.57 -9.41
C ARG A 133 20.73 4.29 -9.65
N THR A 134 20.67 5.18 -10.64
CA THR A 134 19.44 5.94 -10.95
C THR A 134 18.31 4.99 -11.37
N ASP A 135 18.62 3.96 -12.15
CA ASP A 135 17.65 2.96 -12.59
C ASP A 135 17.17 2.10 -11.43
N ALA A 136 18.07 1.77 -10.49
CA ALA A 136 17.72 1.04 -9.27
C ALA A 136 16.71 1.82 -8.42
N VAL A 137 16.99 3.09 -8.15
CA VAL A 137 16.11 4.00 -7.41
C VAL A 137 14.76 4.14 -8.10
N ASN A 138 14.74 4.31 -9.43
CA ASN A 138 13.50 4.39 -10.20
C ASN A 138 12.63 3.15 -9.99
N SER A 139 13.24 1.97 -10.08
CA SER A 139 12.53 0.70 -9.96
C SER A 139 11.97 0.48 -8.55
N TYR A 140 12.72 0.85 -7.51
CA TYR A 140 12.24 0.77 -6.12
C TYR A 140 11.15 1.82 -5.82
N LEU A 141 11.25 3.04 -6.35
CA LEU A 141 10.18 4.04 -6.25
C LEU A 141 8.92 3.61 -6.98
N ASP A 142 9.05 3.00 -8.16
CA ASP A 142 7.93 2.36 -8.87
C ASP A 142 7.27 1.30 -7.98
N GLY A 143 8.06 0.51 -7.23
CA GLY A 143 7.56 -0.50 -6.28
C GLY A 143 6.78 0.10 -5.10
N VAL A 144 7.28 1.19 -4.53
CA VAL A 144 6.59 1.96 -3.47
C VAL A 144 5.26 2.50 -4.00
N ARG A 145 5.29 3.17 -5.15
CA ARG A 145 4.09 3.75 -5.78
C ARG A 145 3.09 2.67 -6.17
N PHE A 146 3.57 1.53 -6.66
CA PHE A 146 2.73 0.38 -6.97
C PHE A 146 2.01 -0.16 -5.75
N GLY A 147 2.68 -0.29 -4.60
CA GLY A 147 2.04 -0.68 -3.35
C GLY A 147 0.85 0.22 -3.02
N HIS A 148 1.02 1.52 -3.12
CA HIS A 148 -0.06 2.48 -2.88
C HIS A 148 -1.21 2.36 -3.89
N GLU A 149 -0.91 2.39 -5.19
CA GLU A 149 -1.92 2.40 -6.25
C GLU A 149 -2.68 1.07 -6.36
N CYS A 150 -2.05 -0.07 -6.09
CA CYS A 150 -2.72 -1.38 -6.17
C CYS A 150 -3.73 -1.61 -5.02
N GLY A 151 -3.68 -0.81 -3.95
CA GLY A 151 -4.64 -0.83 -2.84
C GLY A 151 -5.64 0.33 -2.85
N ARG A 152 -5.51 1.30 -3.76
CA ARG A 152 -6.32 2.52 -3.77
C ARG A 152 -7.81 2.20 -3.97
N GLY A 153 -8.65 2.60 -3.02
CA GLY A 153 -10.09 2.32 -3.05
C GLY A 153 -10.49 0.87 -2.69
N GLY A 154 -9.53 0.02 -2.32
CA GLY A 154 -9.79 -1.34 -1.84
C GLY A 154 -10.25 -1.41 -0.38
N VAL A 155 -10.66 -2.60 0.06
CA VAL A 155 -11.04 -2.85 1.46
C VAL A 155 -9.79 -3.09 2.33
N ILE A 156 -9.97 -3.37 3.62
CA ILE A 156 -8.87 -3.50 4.58
C ILE A 156 -7.79 -4.49 4.11
N MET A 157 -8.17 -5.60 3.46
CA MET A 157 -7.23 -6.63 3.04
C MET A 157 -6.32 -6.15 1.90
N GLU A 158 -6.84 -5.44 0.90
CA GLU A 158 -6.03 -4.85 -0.17
C GLU A 158 -5.11 -3.76 0.37
N LYS A 159 -5.57 -2.98 1.36
CA LYS A 159 -4.71 -1.98 2.03
C LYS A 159 -3.56 -2.60 2.81
N LEU A 160 -3.80 -3.69 3.54
CA LEU A 160 -2.74 -4.42 4.25
C LEU A 160 -1.73 -5.00 3.26
N ALA A 161 -2.21 -5.56 2.15
CA ALA A 161 -1.37 -6.08 1.08
C ALA A 161 -0.49 -5.01 0.42
N ALA A 162 -1.10 -3.89 0.05
CA ALA A 162 -0.46 -2.67 -0.46
C ALA A 162 0.66 -2.18 0.48
N THR A 163 0.37 -2.12 1.78
CA THR A 163 1.33 -1.67 2.80
C THR A 163 2.54 -2.60 2.89
N ALA A 164 2.34 -3.92 2.81
CA ALA A 164 3.44 -4.88 2.84
C ALA A 164 4.33 -4.78 1.59
N ILE A 165 3.72 -4.65 0.39
CA ILE A 165 4.42 -4.40 -0.88
C ILE A 165 5.30 -3.16 -0.78
N GLU A 166 4.70 -2.08 -0.31
CA GLU A 166 5.36 -0.79 -0.18
C GLU A 166 6.55 -0.87 0.79
N ARG A 167 6.38 -1.50 1.95
CA ARG A 167 7.46 -1.64 2.94
C ARG A 167 8.64 -2.45 2.39
N GLY A 168 8.39 -3.49 1.60
CA GLY A 168 9.44 -4.26 0.96
C GLY A 168 10.27 -3.42 -0.01
N ALA A 169 9.61 -2.64 -0.88
CA ALA A 169 10.28 -1.76 -1.83
C ALA A 169 11.02 -0.60 -1.12
N LEU A 170 10.42 -0.03 -0.08
CA LEU A 170 11.04 1.03 0.72
C LEU A 170 12.29 0.54 1.45
N ALA A 171 12.29 -0.68 1.98
CA ALA A 171 13.46 -1.25 2.63
C ALA A 171 14.66 -1.29 1.67
N ARG A 172 14.45 -1.76 0.43
CA ARG A 172 15.49 -1.77 -0.61
C ARG A 172 15.97 -0.37 -0.99
N LEU A 173 15.04 0.59 -1.06
CA LEU A 173 15.39 1.97 -1.34
C LEU A 173 16.26 2.59 -0.23
N LEU A 174 15.98 2.25 1.04
CA LEU A 174 16.77 2.69 2.18
C LEU A 174 18.15 2.03 2.23
N ASP A 175 18.31 0.82 1.71
CA ASP A 175 19.63 0.19 1.60
C ASP A 175 20.55 0.93 0.60
N VAL A 176 19.97 1.53 -0.44
CA VAL A 176 20.70 2.32 -1.44
C VAL A 176 20.84 3.81 -1.05
N GLU A 177 20.09 4.27 -0.04
CA GLU A 177 20.04 5.67 0.43
C GLU A 177 21.40 6.30 0.78
N PRO A 178 22.33 5.62 1.46
CA PRO A 178 23.65 6.19 1.80
C PRO A 178 24.48 6.62 0.58
N GLU A 179 24.15 6.09 -0.60
CA GLU A 179 24.84 6.38 -1.87
C GLU A 179 24.09 7.39 -2.75
N LEU A 180 22.95 7.92 -2.28
CA LEU A 180 22.13 8.86 -3.04
C LEU A 180 22.62 10.30 -2.88
N GLY A 181 22.88 10.96 -4.01
CA GLY A 181 23.02 12.41 -4.04
C GLY A 181 21.69 13.14 -3.79
N THR A 182 21.75 14.46 -3.63
CA THR A 182 20.62 15.35 -3.25
C THR A 182 19.32 15.11 -4.05
N ASN A 183 19.40 14.79 -5.34
CA ASN A 183 18.24 14.52 -6.20
C ASN A 183 17.50 13.22 -5.85
N GLY A 184 18.20 12.20 -5.32
CA GLY A 184 17.60 10.95 -4.87
C GLY A 184 16.76 11.18 -3.60
N CYS A 185 17.30 11.93 -2.65
CA CYS A 185 16.61 12.28 -1.40
C CYS A 185 15.33 13.11 -1.65
N GLN A 186 15.37 14.07 -2.58
CA GLN A 186 14.17 14.85 -2.95
C GLN A 186 13.03 13.99 -3.50
N ARG A 187 13.34 12.94 -4.28
CA ARG A 187 12.31 12.04 -4.81
C ARG A 187 11.70 11.12 -3.74
N ILE A 188 12.51 10.66 -2.79
CA ILE A 188 12.03 9.92 -1.61
C ILE A 188 11.08 10.79 -0.78
N ILE A 189 11.44 12.06 -0.58
CA ILE A 189 10.60 13.05 0.10
C ILE A 189 9.28 13.26 -0.66
N TYR A 190 9.32 13.46 -1.99
CA TYR A 190 8.12 13.64 -2.79
C TYR A 190 7.15 12.44 -2.69
N CYS A 191 7.67 11.21 -2.75
CA CYS A 191 6.85 10.01 -2.53
C CYS A 191 6.25 9.96 -1.12
N SER A 192 7.00 10.39 -0.10
CA SER A 192 6.51 10.46 1.28
C SER A 192 5.41 11.53 1.43
N VAL A 193 5.52 12.65 0.72
CA VAL A 193 4.53 13.74 0.70
C VAL A 193 3.24 13.33 -0.02
N GLN A 194 3.32 12.58 -1.12
CA GLN A 194 2.10 12.03 -1.78
C GLN A 194 1.26 11.18 -0.82
N LYS A 195 1.89 10.38 0.05
CA LYS A 195 1.17 9.62 1.09
C LYS A 195 0.40 10.52 2.05
N LEU A 196 0.99 11.65 2.45
CA LEU A 196 0.35 12.60 3.37
C LEU A 196 -0.84 13.30 2.72
N ASN A 197 -0.79 13.57 1.41
CA ASN A 197 -1.89 14.21 0.69
C ASN A 197 -3.13 13.29 0.54
N ASP A 198 -2.94 11.97 0.46
CA ASP A 198 -4.05 11.01 0.38
C ASP A 198 -4.72 10.73 1.75
N ILE A 199 -4.06 11.10 2.86
CA ILE A 199 -4.68 11.09 4.19
C ILE A 199 -5.30 12.47 4.39
N LYS A 200 -6.60 12.63 4.13
CA LYS A 200 -7.29 13.88 4.50
C LYS A 200 -7.19 14.05 6.02
N PRO A 201 -6.63 15.17 6.52
CA PRO A 201 -6.68 15.45 7.95
C PRO A 201 -8.16 15.60 8.36
N PRO A 202 -8.52 15.25 9.61
CA PRO A 202 -9.85 15.48 10.13
C PRO A 202 -10.22 16.97 9.98
N PRO A 203 -11.52 17.30 9.83
CA PRO A 203 -11.97 18.69 9.74
C PRO A 203 -11.40 19.51 10.89
N GLY A 204 -10.78 20.64 10.58
CA GLY A 204 -10.14 21.48 11.59
C GLY A 204 -8.64 21.22 11.79
N TYR A 205 -7.99 20.40 10.96
CA TYR A 205 -6.55 20.10 11.06
C TYR A 205 -5.83 20.15 9.69
N THR A 206 -4.53 20.45 9.69
CA THR A 206 -3.61 20.31 8.57
C THR A 206 -2.41 19.44 8.95
N TRP A 207 -1.81 18.79 7.96
CA TRP A 207 -0.53 18.11 8.13
C TRP A 207 0.60 19.13 8.15
N TYR A 208 1.44 19.07 9.17
CA TYR A 208 2.70 19.80 9.24
C TYR A 208 3.86 18.83 9.15
N LEU A 209 4.77 19.04 8.19
CA LEU A 209 6.03 18.29 8.11
C LEU A 209 6.98 18.84 9.17
N ALA A 210 7.11 18.13 10.29
CA ALA A 210 8.13 18.44 11.27
C ALA A 210 9.49 17.95 10.74
N SER A 211 10.50 18.82 10.83
CA SER A 211 11.86 18.52 10.39
C SER A 211 12.49 17.37 11.19
N GLU A 212 13.52 16.78 10.58
CA GLU A 212 14.16 15.51 10.96
C GLU A 212 14.35 15.31 12.46
N ARG A 213 13.93 14.15 12.96
CA ARG A 213 14.44 13.61 14.23
C ARG A 213 15.40 12.47 13.92
N LYS A 214 16.67 12.63 14.30
CA LYS A 214 17.64 11.52 14.32
C LYS A 214 17.17 10.49 15.34
N ILE A 215 16.67 9.37 14.85
CA ILE A 215 16.53 8.15 15.65
C ILE A 215 17.83 7.38 15.42
N GLY A 216 18.49 6.94 16.50
CA GLY A 216 19.86 6.40 16.47
C GLY A 216 20.13 5.35 15.39
N PHE A 217 21.42 5.14 15.08
CA PHE A 217 21.95 4.42 13.89
C PHE A 217 21.81 5.17 12.54
N GLY A 218 22.01 6.49 12.55
CA GLY A 218 22.13 7.25 11.29
C GLY A 218 20.85 7.33 10.45
N ARG A 219 19.69 7.01 11.02
CA ARG A 219 18.39 7.03 10.32
C ARG A 219 17.65 8.34 10.59
N SER A 220 17.27 9.04 9.53
CA SER A 220 16.33 10.16 9.59
C SER A 220 14.90 9.62 9.43
N ALA A 221 14.00 9.99 10.34
CA ALA A 221 12.57 9.84 10.13
C ALA A 221 11.90 11.20 10.03
N PHE A 222 11.05 11.33 9.02
CA PHE A 222 10.13 12.46 8.89
C PHE A 222 8.88 12.16 9.71
N ALA A 223 8.55 13.05 10.65
CA ALA A 223 7.31 12.98 11.42
C ALA A 223 6.32 13.99 10.84
N ALA A 224 5.16 13.49 10.36
CA ALA A 224 4.03 14.35 10.07
C ALA A 224 3.20 14.52 11.35
N ILE A 225 2.95 15.77 11.75
CA ILE A 225 2.18 16.10 12.95
C ILE A 225 0.85 16.71 12.49
N LEU A 226 -0.26 16.31 13.12
CA LEU A 226 -1.54 16.99 12.97
C LEU A 226 -1.50 18.32 13.73
N VAL A 227 -1.80 19.43 13.05
CA VAL A 227 -1.91 20.75 13.66
C VAL A 227 -3.30 21.31 13.39
N PRO A 228 -3.98 21.97 14.36
CA PRO A 228 -5.28 22.59 14.11
C PRO A 228 -5.20 23.67 13.01
N THR A 229 -6.17 23.72 12.08
CA THR A 229 -6.30 24.84 11.13
C THR A 229 -6.56 26.13 11.91
N GLY A 230 -5.65 27.10 11.80
CA GLY A 230 -5.79 28.43 12.42
C GLY A 230 -4.83 28.71 13.58
N SER A 231 -3.93 27.79 13.92
CA SER A 231 -2.82 28.07 14.85
C SER A 231 -1.61 28.64 14.10
N TRP A 232 -1.69 29.92 13.75
CA TRP A 232 -0.55 30.78 13.39
C TRP A 232 -0.75 32.14 14.04
#